data_AF-A0A2S3QUI5-F1
#
_entry.id   AF-A0A2S3QUI5-F1
#
_cell.length_a   1.000
_cell.length_b   1.000
_cell.length_c   1.000
_cell.angle_alpha   90.00
_cell.angle_beta   90.00
_cell.angle_gamma   90.00
#
_symmetry.space_group_name_H-M   'P 1'
#
loop_
_entity.id
_entity.type
_entity.pdbx_description
1 polymer ?
#
loop_
_entity_poly.entity_id
_entity_poly.type
_entity_poly.pdbx_seq_one_letter_code
_entity_poly.pdbx_strand_id
1 'polypeptide(L)'
;MELDYVELPDRFCQLLISDVSSSSNTSVDLQRFIFESPAMGRILYRILNGGEETDLTSLVKKYGWHGIRDRLLAYYMNFLYNSNHPHAVVIEEIEDIKKIESRFRDKTVSGYSRLISLGMYLKVSCYESDIEKIEDHPYFPDRRIDQLLSLSKNRNIRIDILILMLVHFLKYLGEEKLFGLIRAKQSFDTIESMLATDQKYQLQKNIINYALSIGDTDLIASKTV
;
A
#
# COMPACT_ATOMS: atom_id res chain seq x y z
N MET A 1 -19.86 1.55 -4.21
CA MET A 1 -18.40 1.74 -4.35
C MET A 1 -17.78 0.61 -3.57
N GLU A 2 -17.32 -0.42 -4.26
CA GLU A 2 -16.84 -1.64 -3.63
C GLU A 2 -15.34 -1.78 -3.87
N LEU A 3 -14.66 -2.35 -2.89
CA LEU A 3 -13.30 -2.83 -3.00
C LEU A 3 -13.38 -4.34 -3.09
N ASP A 4 -12.96 -4.90 -4.21
CA ASP A 4 -12.89 -6.34 -4.36
C ASP A 4 -11.61 -6.89 -3.72
N TYR A 5 -11.64 -8.18 -3.40
CA TYR A 5 -10.42 -8.87 -3.03
C TYR A 5 -9.57 -9.02 -4.29
N VAL A 6 -8.33 -8.56 -4.19
CA VAL A 6 -7.29 -8.70 -5.20
C VAL A 6 -6.19 -9.61 -4.67
N GLU A 7 -5.74 -10.56 -5.48
CA GLU A 7 -4.62 -11.43 -5.11
C GLU A 7 -3.29 -10.67 -5.33
N LEU A 8 -2.55 -10.44 -4.23
CA LEU A 8 -1.24 -9.80 -4.26
C LEU A 8 -0.16 -10.76 -3.75
N PRO A 9 1.13 -10.51 -4.05
CA PRO A 9 2.21 -11.37 -3.57
C PRO A 9 2.40 -11.26 -2.05
N ASP A 10 1.77 -12.17 -1.30
CA ASP A 10 1.69 -12.18 0.17
C ASP A 10 2.99 -11.79 0.88
N ARG A 11 4.09 -12.47 0.54
CA ARG A 11 5.38 -12.26 1.19
C ARG A 11 5.94 -10.86 0.96
N PHE A 12 5.69 -10.29 -0.22
CA PHE A 12 6.10 -8.92 -0.53
C PHE A 12 5.21 -7.93 0.22
N CYS A 13 3.89 -8.15 0.24
CA CYS A 13 2.95 -7.32 0.99
C CYS A 13 3.27 -7.31 2.49
N GLN A 14 3.63 -8.46 3.08
CA GLN A 14 4.11 -8.57 4.45
C GLN A 14 5.32 -7.66 4.72
N LEU A 15 6.30 -7.61 3.82
CA LEU A 15 7.42 -6.67 3.96
C LEU A 15 6.99 -5.20 3.90
N LEU A 16 6.00 -4.87 3.06
CA LEU A 16 5.53 -3.49 2.92
C LEU A 16 4.82 -2.98 4.19
N ILE A 17 4.16 -3.88 4.94
CA ILE A 17 3.42 -3.53 6.17
C ILE A 17 4.25 -3.68 7.44
N SER A 18 5.45 -4.25 7.37
CA SER A 18 6.41 -4.37 8.47
C SER A 18 7.31 -3.14 8.63
N ASP A 19 7.86 -2.96 9.84
CA ASP A 19 8.83 -1.90 10.10
C ASP A 19 10.24 -2.31 9.69
N VAL A 20 10.67 -1.86 8.51
CA VAL A 20 12.01 -2.15 7.98
C VAL A 20 13.10 -1.16 8.48
N SER A 21 12.76 -0.20 9.34
CA SER A 21 13.72 0.79 9.87
C SER A 21 14.56 0.28 11.04
N SER A 22 14.23 -0.87 11.59
CA SER A 22 14.91 -1.46 12.74
C SER A 22 16.22 -2.17 12.32
N SER A 23 17.33 -1.55 12.70
CA SER A 23 18.74 -1.98 12.69
C SER A 23 19.61 -1.63 11.46
N SER A 24 20.82 -1.19 11.78
CA SER A 24 21.87 -0.63 10.91
C SER A 24 22.50 -1.59 9.89
N ASN A 25 21.92 -2.77 9.74
CA ASN A 25 22.17 -3.72 8.66
C ASN A 25 20.80 -4.26 8.29
N THR A 26 20.39 -4.10 7.02
CA THR A 26 19.26 -4.77 6.34
C THR A 26 18.29 -5.49 7.29
N SER A 27 17.08 -4.98 7.51
CA SER A 27 16.10 -5.54 8.47
C SER A 27 16.05 -7.07 8.40
N VAL A 28 15.96 -7.72 9.56
CA VAL A 28 15.92 -9.19 9.66
C VAL A 28 14.83 -9.77 8.74
N ASP A 29 13.69 -9.08 8.64
CA ASP A 29 12.60 -9.46 7.74
C ASP A 29 12.98 -9.39 6.26
N LEU A 30 13.71 -8.36 5.83
CA LEU A 30 14.18 -8.26 4.45
C LEU A 30 15.19 -9.35 4.14
N GLN A 31 16.14 -9.62 5.04
CA GLN A 31 17.08 -10.74 4.86
C GLN A 31 16.33 -12.07 4.78
N ARG A 32 15.39 -12.29 5.70
CA ARG A 32 14.55 -13.48 5.73
C ARG A 32 13.78 -13.66 4.42
N PHE A 33 13.10 -12.63 3.94
CA PHE A 33 12.39 -12.66 2.66
C PHE A 33 13.30 -13.02 1.47
N ILE A 34 14.52 -12.48 1.44
CA ILE A 34 15.46 -12.71 0.34
C ILE A 34 16.05 -14.12 0.39
N PHE A 35 16.46 -14.58 1.57
CA PHE A 35 17.28 -15.78 1.76
C PHE A 35 16.50 -17.03 2.12
N GLU A 36 15.23 -16.93 2.56
CA GLU A 36 14.38 -18.11 2.80
C GLU A 36 14.02 -18.85 1.51
N SER A 37 14.00 -18.16 0.37
CA SER A 37 13.65 -18.73 -0.93
C SER A 37 14.78 -18.56 -1.96
N PRO A 38 15.41 -19.64 -2.43
CA PRO A 38 16.40 -19.58 -3.51
C PRO A 38 15.86 -18.93 -4.78
N ALA A 39 14.55 -19.08 -5.06
CA ALA A 39 13.91 -18.46 -6.20
C ALA A 39 13.84 -16.94 -6.04
N MET A 40 13.47 -16.45 -4.84
CA MET A 40 13.44 -15.01 -4.55
C MET A 40 14.83 -14.40 -4.66
N GLY A 41 15.86 -15.05 -4.10
CA GLY A 41 17.24 -14.59 -4.22
C GLY A 41 17.69 -14.46 -5.68
N ARG A 42 17.30 -15.39 -6.55
CA ARG A 42 17.60 -15.33 -8.00
C ARG A 42 16.84 -14.22 -8.73
N ILE A 43 15.56 -14.04 -8.41
CA ILE A 43 14.74 -12.94 -8.96
C ILE A 43 15.37 -11.62 -8.55
N LEU A 44 15.65 -11.44 -7.27
CA LEU A 44 16.22 -10.21 -6.75
C LEU A 44 17.60 -9.95 -7.36
N TYR A 45 18.47 -10.97 -7.40
CA TYR A 45 19.75 -10.87 -8.08
C TYR A 45 19.59 -10.39 -9.51
N ARG A 46 18.68 -11.00 -10.29
CA ARG A 46 18.42 -10.64 -11.68
C ARG A 46 17.99 -9.17 -11.83
N ILE A 47 17.02 -8.71 -11.05
CA ILE A 47 16.48 -7.34 -11.19
C ILE A 47 17.40 -6.26 -10.60
N LEU A 48 18.31 -6.61 -9.69
CA LEU A 48 19.31 -5.70 -9.13
C LEU A 48 20.61 -5.69 -9.95
N ASN A 49 20.96 -6.83 -10.54
CA ASN A 49 22.20 -7.01 -11.27
C ASN A 49 22.04 -6.51 -12.71
N GLY A 50 22.57 -5.31 -12.98
CA GLY A 50 22.64 -4.72 -14.32
C GLY A 50 23.76 -5.30 -15.21
N GLY A 51 24.20 -6.54 -14.97
CA GLY A 51 25.32 -7.17 -15.67
C GLY A 51 26.69 -6.98 -15.00
N GLU A 52 26.72 -6.60 -13.72
CA GLU A 52 27.93 -6.47 -12.91
C GLU A 52 28.25 -7.80 -12.18
N GLU A 53 29.53 -8.17 -12.06
CA GLU A 53 29.95 -9.25 -11.16
C GLU A 53 29.96 -8.75 -9.70
N THR A 54 28.78 -8.58 -9.13
CA THR A 54 28.57 -8.18 -7.73
C THR A 54 27.71 -9.20 -7.02
N ASP A 55 28.02 -9.54 -5.77
CA ASP A 55 27.20 -10.47 -4.99
C ASP A 55 25.89 -9.82 -4.51
N LEU A 56 24.88 -10.64 -4.23
CA LEU A 56 23.55 -10.18 -3.82
C LEU A 56 23.57 -9.33 -2.54
N THR A 57 24.46 -9.62 -1.58
CA THR A 57 24.54 -8.88 -0.32
C THR A 57 25.03 -7.45 -0.58
N SER A 58 26.04 -7.30 -1.44
CA SER A 58 26.54 -5.99 -1.87
C SER A 58 25.48 -5.21 -2.66
N LEU A 59 24.71 -5.87 -3.53
CA LEU A 59 23.58 -5.24 -4.22
C LEU A 59 22.51 -4.77 -3.24
N VAL A 60 22.15 -5.58 -2.26
CA VAL A 60 21.15 -5.23 -1.23
C VAL A 60 21.59 -3.99 -0.44
N LYS A 61 22.88 -3.91 -0.07
CA LYS A 61 23.46 -2.73 0.59
C LYS A 61 23.46 -1.50 -0.31
N LYS A 62 23.82 -1.65 -1.60
CA LYS A 62 23.88 -0.58 -2.61
C LYS A 62 22.52 0.08 -2.81
N TYR A 63 21.45 -0.71 -2.96
CA TYR A 63 20.12 -0.19 -3.28
C TYR A 63 19.29 0.20 -2.05
N GLY A 64 19.54 -0.42 -0.90
CA GLY A 64 18.73 -0.26 0.30
C GLY A 64 17.28 -0.70 0.10
N TRP A 65 16.46 -0.53 1.14
CA TRP A 65 15.07 -1.00 1.11
C TRP A 65 14.24 -0.37 -0.01
N HIS A 66 14.24 0.95 -0.13
CA HIS A 66 13.43 1.64 -1.14
C HIS A 66 13.81 1.21 -2.57
N GLY A 67 15.11 1.08 -2.86
CA GLY A 67 15.58 0.64 -4.18
C GLY A 67 15.23 -0.82 -4.50
N ILE A 68 15.23 -1.70 -3.51
CA ILE A 68 14.80 -3.11 -3.63
C ILE A 68 13.29 -3.18 -3.82
N ARG A 69 12.54 -2.51 -2.93
CA ARG A 69 11.07 -2.45 -2.93
C ARG A 69 10.52 -2.00 -4.27
N ASP A 70 11.04 -0.89 -4.81
CA ASP A 70 10.54 -0.32 -6.05
C ASP A 70 10.82 -1.25 -7.25
N ARG A 71 11.98 -1.93 -7.27
CA ARG A 71 12.29 -2.91 -8.32
C ARG A 71 11.46 -4.18 -8.22
N LEU A 72 11.22 -4.68 -7.01
CA LEU A 72 10.33 -5.83 -6.79
C LEU A 72 8.89 -5.48 -7.17
N LEU A 73 8.41 -4.29 -6.83
CA LEU A 73 7.08 -3.83 -7.23
C LEU A 73 6.97 -3.75 -8.76
N ALA A 74 7.94 -3.15 -9.44
CA ALA A 74 7.98 -3.09 -10.91
C ALA A 74 8.03 -4.50 -11.53
N TYR A 75 8.82 -5.40 -10.94
CA TYR A 75 8.84 -6.81 -11.35
C TYR A 75 7.46 -7.47 -11.24
N TYR A 76 6.75 -7.29 -10.12
CA TYR A 76 5.43 -7.88 -9.92
C TYR A 76 4.37 -7.28 -10.85
N MET A 77 4.39 -5.96 -11.09
CA MET A 77 3.51 -5.33 -12.07
C MET A 77 3.77 -5.86 -13.48
N ASN A 78 5.04 -5.99 -13.86
CA ASN A 78 5.41 -6.53 -15.17
C ASN A 78 4.97 -7.99 -15.33
N PHE A 79 5.15 -8.82 -14.30
CA PHE A 79 4.68 -10.19 -14.29
C PHE A 79 3.16 -10.28 -14.41
N LEU A 80 2.41 -9.40 -13.73
CA LEU A 80 0.95 -9.32 -13.84
C LEU A 80 0.50 -9.02 -15.27
N TYR A 81 1.11 -8.03 -15.92
CA TYR A 81 0.69 -7.57 -17.26
C TYR A 81 1.16 -8.50 -18.39
N ASN A 82 2.34 -9.09 -18.26
CA ASN A 82 2.99 -9.82 -19.36
C ASN A 82 3.16 -11.31 -19.11
N SER A 83 2.83 -11.81 -17.92
CA SER A 83 3.02 -13.21 -17.50
C SER A 83 4.46 -13.71 -17.72
N ASN A 84 5.45 -12.83 -17.60
CA ASN A 84 6.86 -13.14 -17.83
C ASN A 84 7.77 -12.62 -16.71
N HIS A 85 8.95 -13.23 -16.56
CA HIS A 85 9.94 -12.86 -15.56
C HIS A 85 11.04 -12.00 -16.20
N PRO A 86 10.94 -10.66 -16.13
CA PRO A 86 11.84 -9.80 -16.88
C PRO A 86 13.30 -9.91 -16.39
N HIS A 87 14.24 -9.67 -17.30
CA HIS A 87 15.67 -9.60 -16.98
C HIS A 87 16.07 -8.28 -16.31
N ALA A 88 15.35 -7.20 -16.62
CA ALA A 88 15.48 -5.89 -16.03
C ALA A 88 14.09 -5.27 -15.89
N VAL A 89 13.89 -4.45 -14.86
CA VAL A 89 12.61 -3.82 -14.58
C VAL A 89 12.65 -2.33 -14.93
N VAL A 90 11.53 -1.82 -15.42
CA VAL A 90 11.34 -0.40 -15.73
C VAL A 90 10.59 0.23 -14.55
N ILE A 91 11.30 1.00 -13.72
CA ILE A 91 10.74 1.58 -12.48
C ILE A 91 9.69 2.65 -12.80
N GLU A 92 9.77 3.25 -13.98
CA GLU A 92 8.81 4.24 -14.48
C GLU A 92 7.39 3.67 -14.58
N GLU A 93 7.24 2.35 -14.72
CA GLU A 93 5.93 1.67 -14.74
C GLU A 93 5.18 1.76 -13.40
N ILE A 94 5.86 2.09 -12.30
CA ILE A 94 5.26 2.19 -10.95
C ILE A 94 5.26 3.62 -10.40
N GLU A 95 5.52 4.61 -11.26
CA GLU A 95 5.66 6.00 -10.83
C GLU A 95 4.34 6.57 -10.27
N ASP A 96 3.21 6.09 -10.74
CA ASP A 96 1.88 6.39 -10.20
C ASP A 96 1.71 5.92 -8.74
N ILE A 97 2.17 4.71 -8.41
CA ILE A 97 2.21 4.20 -7.03
C ILE A 97 3.15 5.05 -6.17
N LYS A 98 4.33 5.39 -6.69
CA LYS A 98 5.30 6.22 -5.97
C LYS A 98 4.78 7.64 -5.73
N LYS A 99 3.98 8.19 -6.63
CA LYS A 99 3.29 9.48 -6.43
C LYS A 99 2.37 9.43 -5.22
N ILE A 100 1.62 8.34 -5.00
CA ILE A 100 0.80 8.16 -3.79
C ILE A 100 1.67 8.18 -2.53
N GLU A 101 2.80 7.44 -2.52
CA GLU A 101 3.72 7.47 -1.38
C GLU A 101 4.24 8.89 -1.10
N SER A 102 4.73 9.57 -2.14
CA SER A 102 5.30 10.92 -1.99
C SER A 102 4.29 11.93 -1.45
N ARG A 103 3.03 11.84 -1.89
CA ARG A 103 1.94 12.75 -1.53
C ARG A 103 1.57 12.70 -0.06
N PHE A 104 1.64 11.52 0.56
CA PHE A 104 1.25 11.32 1.97
C PHE A 104 2.43 10.96 2.88
N ARG A 105 3.67 11.17 2.43
CA ARG A 105 4.88 10.75 3.16
C ARG A 105 5.01 11.38 4.54
N ASP A 106 4.57 12.62 4.70
CA ASP A 106 4.62 13.33 5.99
C ASP A 106 3.57 12.83 6.99
N LYS A 107 2.55 12.08 6.52
CA LYS A 107 1.45 11.52 7.32
C LYS A 107 1.70 10.09 7.80
N THR A 108 2.78 9.45 7.38
CA THR A 108 3.07 8.06 7.75
C THR A 108 4.29 7.94 8.66
N VAL A 109 4.28 6.91 9.51
CA VAL A 109 5.45 6.55 10.34
C VAL A 109 6.52 5.95 9.43
N SER A 110 7.77 6.36 9.62
CA SER A 110 8.90 5.84 8.83
C SER A 110 9.13 4.35 9.11
N GLY A 111 9.77 3.65 8.17
CA GLY A 111 9.97 2.20 8.25
C GLY A 111 8.85 1.37 7.63
N TYR A 112 7.63 1.90 7.58
CA TYR A 112 6.50 1.25 6.92
C TYR A 112 6.36 1.72 5.46
N SER A 113 5.96 0.83 4.56
CA SER A 113 5.68 1.12 3.15
C SER A 113 4.20 0.94 2.80
N ARG A 114 3.30 1.24 3.76
CA ARG A 114 1.86 1.05 3.61
C ARG A 114 1.21 1.84 2.47
N LEU A 115 1.73 3.01 2.13
CA LEU A 115 1.26 3.77 0.95
C LEU A 115 1.60 3.06 -0.37
N ILE A 116 2.70 2.30 -0.39
CA ILE A 116 3.05 1.44 -1.53
C ILE A 116 2.09 0.24 -1.59
N SER A 117 1.73 -0.36 -0.46
CA SER A 117 0.69 -1.41 -0.42
C SER A 117 -0.64 -0.91 -0.99
N LEU A 118 -1.07 0.29 -0.57
CA LEU A 118 -2.29 0.92 -1.09
C LEU A 118 -2.20 1.15 -2.59
N GLY A 119 -1.13 1.79 -3.07
CA GLY A 119 -0.98 2.06 -4.50
C GLY A 119 -0.91 0.78 -5.34
N MET A 120 -0.20 -0.25 -4.86
CA MET A 120 -0.17 -1.57 -5.51
C MET A 120 -1.57 -2.17 -5.61
N TYR A 121 -2.31 -2.19 -4.50
CA TYR A 121 -3.68 -2.70 -4.48
C TYR A 121 -4.59 -1.96 -5.48
N LEU A 122 -4.58 -0.63 -5.46
CA LEU A 122 -5.41 0.17 -6.37
C LEU A 122 -5.02 -0.07 -7.84
N LYS A 123 -3.72 -0.21 -8.13
CA LYS A 123 -3.23 -0.46 -9.49
C LYS A 123 -3.66 -1.82 -10.03
N VAL A 124 -3.56 -2.87 -9.20
CA VAL A 124 -4.00 -4.21 -9.59
C VAL A 124 -5.54 -4.27 -9.69
N SER A 125 -6.26 -3.63 -8.78
CA SER A 125 -7.73 -3.53 -8.87
C SER A 125 -8.18 -2.81 -10.15
N CYS A 126 -7.47 -1.75 -10.57
CA CYS A 126 -7.72 -1.11 -11.85
C CYS A 126 -7.52 -2.06 -13.03
N TYR A 127 -6.42 -2.84 -13.00
CA TYR A 127 -6.13 -3.82 -14.04
C TYR A 127 -7.22 -4.89 -14.15
N GLU A 128 -7.70 -5.43 -13.03
CA GLU A 128 -8.78 -6.43 -13.02
C GLU A 128 -10.14 -5.87 -13.45
N SER A 129 -10.33 -4.55 -13.35
CA SER A 129 -11.58 -3.84 -13.66
C SER A 129 -11.56 -3.08 -14.98
N ASP A 130 -10.55 -3.29 -15.82
CA ASP A 130 -10.33 -2.56 -17.09
C ASP A 130 -10.32 -1.01 -16.92
N ILE A 131 -9.79 -0.51 -15.79
CA ILE A 131 -9.59 0.92 -15.54
C ILE A 131 -8.16 1.30 -15.97
N GLU A 132 -8.04 2.21 -16.93
CA GLU A 132 -6.73 2.57 -17.51
C GLU A 132 -5.79 3.29 -16.52
N LYS A 133 -6.33 4.10 -15.61
CA LYS A 133 -5.55 4.98 -14.73
C LYS A 133 -5.92 4.74 -13.27
N ILE A 134 -4.91 4.69 -12.41
CA ILE A 134 -5.09 4.54 -10.97
C ILE A 134 -5.94 5.69 -10.39
N GLU A 135 -5.86 6.90 -10.97
CA GLU A 135 -6.63 8.07 -10.55
C GLU A 135 -8.13 7.94 -10.78
N ASP A 136 -8.55 7.09 -11.72
CA ASP A 136 -9.96 6.83 -12.02
C ASP A 136 -10.55 5.76 -11.10
N HIS A 137 -9.73 5.12 -10.26
CA HIS A 137 -10.19 4.16 -9.28
C HIS A 137 -11.14 4.83 -8.27
N PRO A 138 -12.31 4.24 -7.93
CA PRO A 138 -13.29 4.88 -7.03
C PRO A 138 -12.74 5.22 -5.63
N TYR A 139 -11.73 4.46 -5.20
CA TYR A 139 -11.03 4.65 -3.93
C TYR A 139 -9.73 5.45 -4.02
N PHE A 140 -9.40 6.00 -5.20
CA PHE A 140 -8.24 6.88 -5.32
C PHE A 140 -8.44 8.14 -4.46
N PRO A 141 -7.48 8.53 -3.62
CA PRO A 141 -7.63 9.71 -2.77
C PRO A 141 -7.56 10.97 -3.61
N ASP A 142 -8.66 11.68 -3.79
CA ASP A 142 -8.65 13.00 -4.42
C ASP A 142 -8.10 14.09 -3.46
N ARG A 143 -8.00 15.34 -3.95
CA ARG A 143 -7.39 16.48 -3.23
C ARG A 143 -8.03 16.79 -1.87
N ARG A 144 -9.29 16.40 -1.66
CA ARG A 144 -10.01 16.61 -0.40
C ARG A 144 -9.46 15.73 0.71
N ILE A 145 -8.89 14.57 0.37
CA ILE A 145 -8.21 13.70 1.33
C ILE A 145 -6.93 14.35 1.86
N ASP A 146 -6.16 15.05 1.03
CA ASP A 146 -4.99 15.82 1.46
C ASP A 146 -5.40 16.89 2.47
N GLN A 147 -6.48 17.61 2.16
CA GLN A 147 -7.00 18.65 3.03
C GLN A 147 -7.44 18.08 4.37
N LEU A 148 -8.18 16.95 4.38
CA LEU A 148 -8.58 16.27 5.61
C LEU A 148 -7.37 15.80 6.43
N LEU A 149 -6.40 15.15 5.79
CA LEU A 149 -5.19 14.68 6.46
C LEU A 149 -4.27 15.83 6.91
N SER A 150 -4.34 17.00 6.28
CA SER A 150 -3.58 18.19 6.69
C SER A 150 -4.05 18.78 8.03
N LEU A 151 -5.29 18.50 8.44
CA LEU A 151 -5.84 18.92 9.73
C LEU A 151 -5.20 18.19 10.90
N SER A 152 -4.55 17.04 10.64
CA SER A 152 -3.80 16.27 11.63
C SER A 152 -2.30 16.44 11.42
N LYS A 153 -1.57 16.59 12.53
CA LYS A 153 -0.10 16.53 12.55
C LYS A 153 0.44 15.14 12.90
N ASN A 154 -0.45 14.21 13.29
CA ASN A 154 -0.05 12.90 13.75
C ASN A 154 0.29 12.00 12.56
N ARG A 155 1.40 11.27 12.67
CA ARG A 155 1.76 10.22 11.73
C ARG A 155 1.03 8.93 12.08
N ASN A 156 0.58 8.19 11.07
CA ASN A 156 -0.14 6.94 11.22
C ASN A 156 0.62 5.78 10.58
N ILE A 157 0.70 4.64 11.27
CA ILE A 157 1.25 3.40 10.72
C ILE A 157 0.32 2.87 9.62
N ARG A 158 -0.99 2.78 9.92
CA ARG A 158 -2.07 2.34 9.03
C ARG A 158 -2.69 3.51 8.25
N ILE A 159 -1.83 4.31 7.62
CA ILE A 159 -2.25 5.48 6.82
C ILE A 159 -3.12 5.07 5.62
N ASP A 160 -2.86 3.90 5.06
CA ASP A 160 -3.63 3.26 4.00
C ASP A 160 -5.10 3.06 4.41
N ILE A 161 -5.32 2.43 5.57
CA ILE A 161 -6.67 2.21 6.12
C ILE A 161 -7.36 3.54 6.40
N LEU A 162 -6.65 4.51 6.96
CA LEU A 162 -7.20 5.85 7.20
C LEU A 162 -7.65 6.53 5.91
N ILE A 163 -6.84 6.45 4.85
CA ILE A 163 -7.20 6.99 3.54
C ILE A 163 -8.48 6.34 3.01
N LEU A 164 -8.56 4.99 3.04
CA LEU A 164 -9.76 4.28 2.57
C LEU A 164 -11.01 4.67 3.36
N MET A 165 -10.91 4.81 4.68
CA MET A 165 -12.01 5.28 5.53
C MET A 165 -12.43 6.71 5.16
N LEU A 166 -11.48 7.63 4.98
CA LEU A 166 -11.79 9.02 4.64
C LEU A 166 -12.44 9.15 3.26
N VAL A 167 -11.98 8.37 2.26
CA VAL A 167 -12.62 8.33 0.93
C VAL A 167 -14.06 7.82 1.04
N HIS A 168 -14.28 6.77 1.82
CA HIS A 168 -15.63 6.24 2.05
C HIS A 168 -16.54 7.26 2.76
N PHE A 169 -16.07 7.87 3.85
CA PHE A 169 -16.86 8.90 4.56
C PHE A 169 -17.13 10.11 3.69
N LEU A 170 -16.16 10.55 2.88
CA LEU A 170 -16.34 11.68 1.99
C LEU A 170 -17.42 11.39 0.94
N LYS A 171 -17.46 10.16 0.43
CA LYS A 171 -18.47 9.72 -0.54
C LYS A 171 -19.89 9.77 0.03
N TYR A 172 -20.10 9.33 1.27
CA TYR A 172 -21.43 9.15 1.83
C TYR A 172 -21.93 10.31 2.68
N LEU A 173 -21.04 10.98 3.41
CA LEU A 173 -21.39 12.14 4.24
C LEU A 173 -21.30 13.46 3.46
N GLY A 174 -20.51 13.48 2.39
CA GLY A 174 -20.17 14.70 1.67
C GLY A 174 -19.08 15.51 2.37
N GLU A 175 -18.52 16.44 1.61
CA GLU A 175 -17.35 17.25 2.01
C GLU A 175 -17.63 18.14 3.23
N GLU A 176 -18.64 19.02 3.14
CA GLU A 176 -18.91 20.00 4.20
C GLU A 176 -19.12 19.34 5.56
N LYS A 177 -19.92 18.26 5.58
CA LYS A 177 -20.25 17.51 6.79
C LYS A 177 -19.01 16.84 7.37
N LEU A 178 -18.24 16.12 6.55
CA LEU A 178 -17.05 15.43 7.02
C LEU A 178 -15.99 16.41 7.55
N PHE A 179 -15.75 17.51 6.84
CA PHE A 179 -14.81 18.55 7.29
C PHE A 179 -15.26 19.16 8.62
N GLY A 180 -16.55 19.43 8.79
CA GLY A 180 -17.12 19.91 10.05
C GLY A 180 -16.86 18.95 11.21
N LEU A 181 -17.13 17.65 11.01
CA LEU A 181 -16.92 16.61 12.02
C LEU A 181 -15.43 16.46 12.42
N ILE A 182 -14.53 16.46 11.44
CA ILE A 182 -13.09 16.33 11.68
C ILE A 182 -12.54 17.56 12.41
N ARG A 183 -12.95 18.78 12.03
CA ARG A 183 -12.57 20.02 12.74
C ARG A 183 -13.09 20.05 14.17
N ALA A 184 -14.29 19.51 14.39
CA ALA A 184 -14.87 19.33 15.72
C ALA A 184 -14.24 18.17 16.51
N LYS A 185 -13.24 17.47 15.95
CA LYS A 185 -12.54 16.33 16.56
C LYS A 185 -13.49 15.23 17.03
N GLN A 186 -14.54 14.98 16.26
CA GLN A 186 -15.48 13.89 16.54
C GLN A 186 -14.77 12.54 16.46
N SER A 187 -15.21 11.58 17.28
CA SER A 187 -14.64 10.23 17.27
C SER A 187 -15.04 9.46 16.02
N PHE A 188 -14.33 8.37 15.74
CA PHE A 188 -14.69 7.44 14.68
C PHE A 188 -16.12 6.94 14.85
N ASP A 189 -16.49 6.47 16.05
CA ASP A 189 -17.83 5.92 16.33
C ASP A 189 -18.94 6.93 16.03
N THR A 190 -18.71 8.22 16.34
CA THR A 190 -19.66 9.28 16.01
C THR A 190 -19.79 9.46 14.50
N ILE A 191 -18.68 9.53 13.77
CA ILE A 191 -18.69 9.69 12.31
C ILE A 191 -19.34 8.47 11.64
N GLU A 192 -18.95 7.26 12.04
CA GLU A 192 -19.50 6.00 11.54
C GLU A 192 -21.00 5.92 11.82
N SER A 193 -21.46 6.34 13.01
CA SER A 193 -22.89 6.29 13.37
C SER A 193 -23.79 7.06 12.40
N MET A 194 -23.25 8.06 11.69
CA MET A 194 -23.97 8.86 10.70
C MET A 194 -24.19 8.16 9.36
N LEU A 195 -23.52 7.04 9.12
CA LEU A 195 -23.72 6.20 7.95
C LEU A 195 -24.97 5.32 8.10
N ALA A 196 -25.64 5.07 6.99
CA ALA A 196 -26.68 4.06 6.92
C ALA A 196 -26.09 2.64 7.09
N THR A 197 -26.93 1.67 7.46
CA THR A 197 -26.47 0.30 7.78
C THR A 197 -25.76 -0.38 6.61
N ASP A 198 -26.28 -0.21 5.40
CA ASP A 198 -25.68 -0.70 4.15
C ASP A 198 -24.31 -0.06 3.88
N GLN A 199 -24.16 1.23 4.17
CA GLN A 199 -22.89 1.97 4.02
C GLN A 199 -21.84 1.49 5.03
N LYS A 200 -22.24 1.27 6.29
CA LYS A 200 -21.37 0.68 7.33
C LYS A 200 -20.90 -0.72 6.93
N TYR A 201 -21.83 -1.55 6.48
CA TYR A 201 -21.51 -2.90 6.00
C TYR A 201 -20.52 -2.85 4.84
N GLN A 202 -20.73 -1.94 3.88
CA GLN A 202 -19.81 -1.76 2.76
C GLN A 202 -18.44 -1.25 3.21
N LEU A 203 -18.36 -0.31 4.17
CA LEU A 203 -17.09 0.11 4.75
C LEU A 203 -16.32 -1.09 5.34
N GLN A 204 -17.00 -1.92 6.13
CA GLN A 204 -16.40 -3.10 6.75
C GLN A 204 -15.92 -4.10 5.70
N LYS A 205 -16.77 -4.42 4.72
CA LYS A 205 -16.42 -5.30 3.58
C LYS A 205 -15.18 -4.79 2.85
N ASN A 206 -15.15 -3.51 2.50
CA ASN A 206 -14.06 -2.92 1.73
C ASN A 206 -12.73 -2.93 2.50
N ILE A 207 -12.76 -2.63 3.80
CA ILE A 207 -11.57 -2.69 4.66
C ILE A 207 -11.08 -4.14 4.83
N ILE A 208 -11.99 -5.10 4.96
CA ILE A 208 -11.63 -6.53 5.07
C ILE A 208 -11.01 -7.03 3.76
N ASN A 209 -11.61 -6.71 2.61
CA ASN A 209 -11.10 -7.13 1.31
C ASN A 209 -9.69 -6.56 1.07
N TYR A 210 -9.49 -5.28 1.32
CA TYR A 210 -8.15 -4.67 1.26
C TYR A 210 -7.16 -5.34 2.21
N ALA A 211 -7.55 -5.56 3.47
CA ALA A 211 -6.69 -6.17 4.48
C ALA A 211 -6.28 -7.60 4.11
N LEU A 212 -7.22 -8.38 3.56
CA LEU A 212 -6.97 -9.71 3.02
C LEU A 212 -5.99 -9.65 1.86
N SER A 213 -6.18 -8.73 0.91
CA SER A 213 -5.30 -8.55 -0.24
C SER A 213 -3.85 -8.23 0.14
N ILE A 214 -3.64 -7.41 1.17
CA ILE A 214 -2.28 -7.07 1.62
C ILE A 214 -1.74 -7.99 2.72
N GLY A 215 -2.50 -9.00 3.14
CA GLY A 215 -2.13 -9.92 4.20
C GLY A 215 -2.03 -9.28 5.60
N ASP A 216 -2.78 -8.21 5.91
CA ASP A 216 -2.83 -7.60 7.25
C ASP A 216 -3.77 -8.39 8.17
N THR A 217 -3.31 -9.57 8.58
CA THR A 217 -4.06 -10.51 9.42
C THR A 217 -4.42 -9.94 10.79
N ASP A 218 -3.62 -9.01 11.32
CA ASP A 218 -3.88 -8.37 12.61
C ASP A 218 -5.15 -7.51 12.56
N LEU A 219 -5.37 -6.79 11.45
CA LEU A 219 -6.59 -6.00 11.28
C LEU A 219 -7.83 -6.90 11.18
N ILE A 220 -7.70 -8.07 10.55
CA ILE A 220 -8.79 -9.05 10.44
C ILE A 220 -9.10 -9.66 11.80
N ALA A 221 -8.07 -10.13 12.52
CA ALA A 221 -8.20 -10.78 13.82
C ALA A 221 -8.76 -9.83 14.89
N SER A 222 -8.44 -8.54 14.82
CA SER A 222 -8.93 -7.51 15.76
C SER A 222 -10.46 -7.26 15.69
N LYS A 223 -11.16 -7.79 14.67
CA LYS A 223 -12.62 -7.72 14.54
C LYS A 223 -13.33 -9.04 14.88
N THR A 224 -12.60 -10.10 15.18
CA THR A 224 -13.14 -11.44 15.48
C THR A 224 -13.27 -11.71 16.98
N VAL A 225 -13.19 -10.68 17.83
CA VAL A 225 -13.38 -10.75 19.29
C VAL A 225 -14.36 -9.69 19.74
#